data_AF-A0A7C4NX95-F1
#
_entry.id   AF-A0A7C4NX95-F1
#
_cell.length_a   1.000
_cell.length_b   1.000
_cell.length_c   1.000
_cell.angle_alpha   90.00
_cell.angle_beta   90.00
_cell.angle_gamma   90.00
#
_symmetry.space_group_name_H-M   'P 1'
#
loop_
_entity.id
_entity.type
_entity.pdbx_description
1 polymer ?
#
loop_
_entity_poly.entity_id
_entity_poly.type
_entity_poly.pdbx_seq_one_letter_code
_entity_poly.pdbx_strand_id
1 'polypeptide(L)'
;MVKNFKNEKDLKLFIKRFLKENLKGLPPESKIEIKVIKIKPAEVILEFPFYSEGNLIRVNEVDFLLKNLIDLGIRAQVKYIDDVGIFEEN
;
A
#
# COMPACT_ATOMS: atom_id res chain seq x y z
N MET A 1 0.67 18.24 4.52
CA MET A 1 0.39 18.95 3.24
C MET A 1 -0.17 17.93 2.28
N VAL A 2 -1.41 18.13 1.79
CA VAL A 2 -2.07 17.17 0.89
C VAL A 2 -1.34 17.14 -0.46
N LYS A 3 -0.96 15.95 -0.92
CA LYS A 3 -0.31 15.75 -2.22
C LYS A 3 -1.35 15.75 -3.33
N ASN A 4 -1.10 16.51 -4.39
CA ASN A 4 -1.92 16.54 -5.59
C ASN A 4 -1.20 15.79 -6.71
N PHE A 5 -1.80 14.70 -7.19
CA PHE A 5 -1.27 13.89 -8.28
C PHE A 5 -1.91 14.30 -9.60
N LYS A 6 -1.10 14.37 -10.66
CA LYS A 6 -1.58 14.75 -12.00
C LYS A 6 -2.24 13.59 -12.74
N ASN A 7 -1.74 12.37 -12.53
CA ASN A 7 -2.20 11.16 -13.19
C ASN A 7 -1.89 9.91 -12.33
N GLU A 8 -2.39 8.76 -12.74
CA GLU A 8 -2.21 7.49 -12.02
C GLU A 8 -0.74 7.04 -11.98
N LYS A 9 0.04 7.32 -13.03
CA LYS A 9 1.47 6.95 -13.08
C LYS A 9 2.27 7.71 -12.02
N ASP A 10 1.96 8.98 -11.82
CA ASP A 10 2.58 9.85 -10.83
C ASP A 10 2.29 9.36 -9.41
N LEU A 11 1.02 9.04 -9.12
CA LEU A 11 0.61 8.43 -7.86
C LEU A 11 1.32 7.08 -7.63
N LYS A 12 1.32 6.18 -8.64
CA LYS A 12 1.98 4.88 -8.53
C LYS A 12 3.49 5.01 -8.30
N LEU A 13 4.15 5.95 -8.97
CA LEU A 13 5.58 6.22 -8.79
C LEU A 13 5.87 6.76 -7.39
N PHE A 14 5.04 7.68 -6.91
CA PHE A 14 5.14 8.22 -5.57
C PHE A 14 5.03 7.11 -4.51
N ILE A 15 3.98 6.29 -4.59
CA ILE A 15 3.76 5.17 -3.67
C ILE A 15 4.93 4.19 -3.71
N LYS A 16 5.44 3.85 -4.91
CA LYS A 16 6.60 2.96 -5.04
C LYS A 16 7.85 3.52 -4.34
N ARG A 17 8.12 4.81 -4.47
CA ARG A 17 9.24 5.47 -3.77
C ARG A 17 9.01 5.49 -2.26
N PHE A 18 7.81 5.87 -1.85
CA PHE A 18 7.42 5.93 -0.45
C PHE A 18 7.54 4.57 0.24
N LEU A 19 7.07 3.48 -0.39
CA LEU A 19 7.23 2.11 0.13
C LEU A 19 8.71 1.75 0.25
N LYS A 20 9.54 2.07 -0.76
CA LYS A 20 10.99 1.78 -0.71
C LYS A 20 11.71 2.52 0.42
N GLU A 21 11.27 3.74 0.75
CA GLU A 21 11.86 4.56 1.80
C GLU A 21 11.42 4.12 3.21
N ASN A 22 10.17 3.69 3.36
CA ASN A 22 9.58 3.34 4.65
C ASN A 22 9.67 1.85 4.99
N LEU A 23 9.68 0.96 3.99
CA LEU A 23 9.79 -0.50 4.16
C LEU A 23 11.21 -0.97 3.85
N LYS A 24 12.18 -0.51 4.67
CA LYS A 24 13.57 -0.96 4.59
C LYS A 24 13.70 -2.34 5.23
N GLY A 25 14.27 -3.31 4.50
CA GLY A 25 14.45 -4.67 4.99
C GLY A 25 13.47 -5.69 4.40
N LEU A 26 12.60 -5.26 3.48
CA LEU A 26 11.83 -6.19 2.65
C LEU A 26 12.77 -7.05 1.79
N PRO A 27 12.50 -8.38 1.68
CA PRO A 27 13.17 -9.22 0.70
C PRO A 27 13.04 -8.61 -0.71
N PRO A 28 14.08 -8.67 -1.54
CA PRO A 28 14.02 -8.15 -2.92
C PRO A 28 12.95 -8.84 -3.78
N GLU A 29 12.53 -10.04 -3.37
CA GLU A 29 11.50 -10.85 -4.02
C GLU A 29 10.08 -10.40 -3.65
N SER A 30 9.94 -9.56 -2.63
CA SER A 30 8.67 -9.05 -2.14
C SER A 30 8.13 -7.94 -3.04
N LYS A 31 7.46 -8.36 -4.11
CA LYS A 31 6.74 -7.46 -5.01
C LYS A 31 5.42 -7.03 -4.39
N ILE A 32 5.40 -5.85 -3.76
CA ILE A 32 4.16 -5.19 -3.37
C ILE A 32 3.50 -4.62 -4.63
N GLU A 33 2.29 -5.09 -4.94
CA GLU A 33 1.52 -4.53 -6.04
C GLU A 33 0.75 -3.29 -5.59
N ILE A 34 0.66 -2.32 -6.50
CA ILE A 34 0.00 -1.03 -6.24
C ILE A 34 -1.10 -0.87 -7.27
N LYS A 35 -2.34 -0.92 -6.80
CA LYS A 35 -3.55 -0.67 -7.59
C LYS A 35 -4.09 0.70 -7.26
N VAL A 36 -4.15 1.58 -8.26
CA VAL A 36 -4.75 2.91 -8.10
C VAL A 36 -6.26 2.77 -8.26
N ILE A 37 -7.02 3.25 -7.29
CA ILE A 37 -8.49 3.24 -7.32
C ILE A 37 -8.99 4.60 -7.83
N LYS A 38 -8.47 5.69 -7.26
CA LYS A 38 -8.80 7.07 -7.65
C LYS A 38 -7.59 7.99 -7.49
N ILE A 39 -7.54 9.06 -8.28
CA ILE A 39 -6.48 10.08 -8.18
C ILE A 39 -6.92 11.33 -7.41
N LYS A 40 -8.23 11.59 -7.30
CA LYS A 40 -8.83 12.75 -6.62
C LYS A 40 -10.18 12.35 -5.98
N PRO A 41 -10.24 12.14 -4.66
CA PRO A 41 -9.09 12.02 -3.73
C PRO A 41 -8.21 10.82 -4.10
N ALA A 42 -6.92 10.88 -3.77
CA ALA A 42 -5.98 9.81 -4.07
C ALA A 42 -6.32 8.58 -3.22
N GLU A 43 -6.53 7.44 -3.86
CA GLU A 43 -6.89 6.17 -3.22
C GLU A 43 -6.19 5.00 -3.90
N VAL A 44 -5.54 4.15 -3.11
CA VAL A 44 -4.75 3.01 -3.59
C VAL A 44 -5.00 1.76 -2.75
N ILE A 45 -4.82 0.59 -3.36
CA ILE A 45 -4.71 -0.70 -2.67
C ILE A 45 -3.27 -1.17 -2.83
N LEU A 46 -2.68 -1.57 -1.71
CA LEU A 46 -1.36 -2.17 -1.60
C LEU A 46 -1.53 -3.66 -1.34
N GLU A 47 -1.14 -4.49 -2.29
CA GLU A 47 -1.23 -5.94 -2.18
C GLU A 47 0.13 -6.47 -1.74
N PHE A 48 0.18 -6.94 -0.50
CA PHE A 48 1.38 -7.45 0.13
C PHE A 48 1.48 -8.95 -0.14
N PRO A 49 2.61 -9.45 -0.69
CA PRO A 49 2.81 -10.86 -1.00
C PRO A 49 3.17 -11.69 0.25
N PHE A 50 2.54 -11.39 1.40
CA PHE A 50 2.83 -12.01 2.69
C PHE A 50 1.54 -12.40 3.40
N TYR A 51 1.61 -13.45 4.21
CA TYR A 51 0.54 -13.79 5.15
C TYR A 51 0.49 -12.73 6.26
N SER A 52 -0.71 -12.31 6.62
CA SER A 52 -0.98 -11.40 7.74
C SER A 52 -0.38 -11.93 9.05
N GLU A 53 -0.45 -13.26 9.27
CA GLU A 53 0.09 -13.94 10.47
C GLU A 53 1.58 -14.33 10.34
N GLY A 54 2.14 -14.33 9.12
CA GLY A 54 3.40 -15.01 8.82
C GLY A 54 4.61 -14.10 8.59
N ASN A 55 4.44 -12.78 8.51
CA ASN A 55 5.58 -11.89 8.25
C ASN A 55 5.62 -10.64 9.11
N LEU A 56 6.75 -10.49 9.79
CA LEU A 56 7.17 -9.44 10.73
C LEU A 56 7.45 -8.07 10.08
N ILE A 57 6.72 -7.66 9.04
CA ILE A 57 6.49 -6.21 8.93
C ILE A 57 5.47 -5.95 10.01
N ARG A 58 5.99 -5.66 11.22
CA ARG A 58 5.20 -5.53 12.46
C ARG A 58 3.91 -4.80 12.08
N VAL A 59 2.74 -5.32 12.46
CA VAL A 59 1.44 -4.67 12.23
C VAL A 59 1.53 -3.15 12.42
N ASN A 60 2.26 -2.73 13.46
CA ASN A 60 2.63 -1.35 13.73
C ASN A 60 3.30 -0.59 12.56
N GLU A 61 4.27 -1.15 11.83
CA GLU A 61 4.91 -0.49 10.68
C GLU A 61 3.93 -0.28 9.51
N VAL A 62 2.99 -1.20 9.31
CA VAL A 62 1.94 -1.03 8.30
C VAL A 62 0.93 0.04 8.75
N ASP A 63 0.56 0.07 10.03
CA ASP A 63 -0.27 1.14 10.59
C ASP A 63 0.38 2.52 10.46
N PHE A 64 1.68 2.64 10.80
CA PHE A 64 2.43 3.87 10.59
C PHE A 64 2.51 4.26 9.12
N LEU A 65 2.67 3.28 8.23
CA LEU A 65 2.69 3.49 6.80
C LEU A 65 1.35 4.04 6.29
N LEU A 66 0.24 3.42 6.69
CA LEU A 66 -1.11 3.86 6.34
C LEU A 66 -1.41 5.26 6.89
N LYS A 67 -1.04 5.52 8.15
CA LYS A 67 -1.18 6.84 8.77
C LYS A 67 -0.41 7.92 8.00
N ASN A 68 0.84 7.65 7.63
CA ASN A 68 1.65 8.58 6.85
C ASN A 68 1.02 8.88 5.47
N LEU A 69 0.42 7.89 4.83
CA LEU A 69 -0.30 8.10 3.56
C LEU A 69 -1.55 8.96 3.76
N ILE A 70 -2.31 8.72 4.84
CA ILE A 70 -3.49 9.52 5.20
C ILE A 70 -3.10 10.98 5.47
N ASP A 71 -2.01 11.22 6.19
CA ASP A 71 -1.48 12.58 6.45
C ASP A 71 -1.02 13.31 5.17
N LEU A 72 -0.67 12.55 4.13
CA LEU A 72 -0.39 13.05 2.78
C LEU A 72 -1.65 13.24 1.93
N GLY A 73 -2.83 12.90 2.46
CA GLY A 73 -4.12 12.95 1.77
C GLY A 73 -4.36 11.79 0.80
N ILE A 74 -3.69 10.67 1.03
CA ILE A 74 -3.81 9.45 0.23
C ILE A 74 -4.48 8.38 1.07
N ARG A 75 -5.65 7.92 0.63
CA ARG A 75 -6.29 6.75 1.22
C ARG A 75 -5.59 5.50 0.72
N ALA A 76 -5.12 4.66 1.63
CA ALA A 76 -4.49 3.39 1.29
C ALA A 76 -5.19 2.25 2.01
N GLN A 77 -5.40 1.16 1.31
CA GLN A 77 -5.86 -0.11 1.86
C GLN A 77 -4.77 -1.15 1.67
N VAL A 78 -4.64 -2.08 2.61
CA VAL A 78 -3.68 -3.18 2.55
C VAL A 78 -4.47 -4.46 2.35
N LYS A 79 -4.00 -5.33 1.45
CA LYS A 79 -4.49 -6.69 1.29
C LYS A 79 -3.33 -7.66 1.42
N TYR A 80 -3.50 -8.70 2.20
CA TYR A 80 -2.53 -9.80 2.35
C TYR A 80 -2.92 -10.99 1.47
N ILE A 81 -2.06 -12.00 1.37
CA ILE A 81 -2.36 -13.19 0.54
C ILE A 81 -3.43 -14.10 1.18
N ASP A 82 -3.65 -14.01 2.48
CA ASP A 82 -4.76 -14.67 3.19
C ASP A 82 -6.08 -13.88 3.17
N ASP A 83 -6.06 -12.58 2.83
CA ASP A 83 -7.30 -11.82 2.52
C ASP A 83 -8.04 -12.40 1.30
N VAL A 84 -7.37 -13.27 0.51
CA VAL A 84 -7.94 -13.95 -0.66
C VAL A 84 -9.09 -14.89 -0.27
N GLY A 85 -9.31 -15.17 1.03
CA GLY A 85 -10.42 -16.00 1.52
C GLY A 85 -11.83 -15.40 1.45
N ILE A 86 -12.04 -14.16 0.98
CA ILE A 86 -13.40 -13.53 0.97
C ILE A 86 -13.71 -12.81 -0.36
N PHE A 87 -13.29 -13.36 -1.51
CA PHE A 87 -13.74 -12.86 -2.83
C PHE A 87 -14.13 -13.99 -3.81
N GLU A 88 -14.67 -15.10 -3.31
CA GLU A 88 -15.61 -15.91 -4.09
C GLU A 88 -17.01 -15.79 -3.46
N GLU A 89 -17.82 -14.89 -4.02
CA GLU A 89 -19.26 -15.05 -4.32
C GLU A 89 -19.85 -13.68 -4.64
N ASN A 90 -20.00 -13.39 -5.93
CA ASN A 90 -21.28 -13.08 -6.60
C ASN A 90 -21.04 -12.81 -8.09
#